data_AF-A0A5R2MZL3-F1
#
_entry.id   AF-A0A5R2MZL3-F1
#
_cell.length_a   1.000
_cell.length_b   1.000
_cell.length_c   1.000
_cell.angle_alpha   90.00
_cell.angle_beta   90.00
_cell.angle_gamma   90.00
#
_symmetry.space_group_name_H-M   'P 1'
#
loop_
_entity.id
_entity.type
_entity.pdbx_description
1 polymer ?
#
loop_
_entity_poly.entity_id
_entity_poly.type
_entity_poly.pdbx_seq_one_letter_code
_entity_poly.pdbx_strand_id
1 'polypeptide(L)' 'DVLLTRDQLCALLNISDTTRQRLEKTDPTFPRKLHVSIRKVGYLRSDVQAYITRQHQKAA' A
#
# COMPACT_ATOMS: atom_id res chain seq x y z
N ASP A 1 -15.69 -3.30 1.07
CA ASP A 1 -14.30 -3.16 0.60
C ASP A 1 -13.38 -4.10 1.36
N VAL A 2 -12.35 -4.67 0.72
CA VAL A 2 -11.44 -5.66 1.33
C VAL A 2 -10.20 -4.98 1.89
N LEU A 3 -9.83 -5.29 3.14
CA LEU A 3 -8.60 -4.82 3.79
C LEU A 3 -7.46 -5.80 3.54
N LEU A 4 -6.30 -5.27 3.13
CA LEU A 4 -5.05 -6.00 2.98
C LEU A 4 -4.17 -5.80 4.21
N THR A 5 -3.54 -6.87 4.68
CA THR A 5 -2.46 -6.79 5.68
C THR A 5 -1.19 -6.20 5.05
N ARG A 6 -0.19 -5.86 5.88
CA ARG A 6 1.14 -5.45 5.41
C ARG A 6 1.76 -6.48 4.48
N ASP A 7 1.71 -7.75 4.85
CA ASP A 7 2.30 -8.83 4.06
C ASP A 7 1.59 -9.01 2.71
N GLN A 8 0.26 -8.91 2.71
CA GLN A 8 -0.54 -8.97 1.48
C GLN A 8 -0.26 -7.77 0.57
N LEU A 9 -0.11 -6.57 1.12
CA LEU A 9 0.28 -5.39 0.37
C LEU A 9 1.66 -5.56 -0.27
N CYS A 10 2.65 -5.97 0.52
CA CYS A 10 4.03 -6.18 0.06
C CYS A 10 4.08 -7.24 -1.05
N ALA A 11 3.36 -8.35 -0.89
CA ALA A 11 3.25 -9.39 -1.91
C ALA A 11 2.60 -8.86 -3.19
N LEU A 12 1.51 -8.09 -3.08
CA LEU A 12 0.80 -7.54 -4.23
C LEU A 12 1.64 -6.54 -5.03
N LEU A 13 2.38 -5.67 -4.33
CA LEU A 13 3.26 -4.67 -4.95
C LEU A 13 4.65 -5.23 -5.32
N ASN A 14 4.94 -6.48 -4.95
CA ASN A 14 6.24 -7.11 -5.09
C ASN A 14 7.39 -6.27 -4.48
N ILE A 15 7.21 -5.82 -3.23
CA ILE A 15 8.19 -5.02 -2.49
C ILE A 15 8.48 -5.60 -1.10
N SER A 16 9.64 -5.26 -0.55
CA SER A 16 9.95 -5.56 0.85
C SER A 16 9.17 -4.67 1.83
N ASP A 17 9.04 -5.11 3.08
CA ASP A 17 8.45 -4.27 4.14
C ASP A 17 9.27 -2.99 4.39
N THR A 18 10.60 -3.03 4.26
CA THR A 18 11.46 -1.84 4.35
C THR A 18 11.15 -0.83 3.24
N THR A 19 10.86 -1.32 2.03
CA THR A 19 10.44 -0.48 0.91
C THR A 19 9.06 0.11 1.15
N ARG A 20 8.09 -0.69 1.65
CA ARG A 20 6.77 -0.18 2.08
C ARG A 20 6.93 0.96 3.08
N GLN A 21 7.71 0.79 4.14
CA GLN A 21 7.94 1.82 5.16
C GLN A 21 8.54 3.11 4.58
N ARG A 22 9.48 2.97 3.63
CA ARG A 22 10.07 4.12 2.94
C ARG A 22 9.01 4.84 2.10
N LEU A 23 8.27 4.12 1.26
CA LEU A 23 7.23 4.68 0.40
C LEU A 23 6.13 5.37 1.21
N GLU A 24 5.71 4.80 2.34
CA GLU A 24 4.75 5.45 3.26
C GLU A 24 5.20 6.83 3.75
N LYS A 25 6.51 7.06 3.86
CA LYS A 25 7.08 8.33 4.31
C LYS A 25 7.38 9.28 3.15
N THR A 26 7.79 8.74 2.00
CA THR A 26 8.34 9.54 0.89
C THR A 26 7.34 9.79 -0.24
N ASP A 27 6.40 8.87 -0.47
CA ASP A 27 5.45 8.95 -1.57
C ASP A 27 4.06 9.37 -1.04
N PRO A 28 3.63 10.62 -1.26
CA PRO A 28 2.33 11.10 -0.79
C PRO A 28 1.15 10.42 -1.49
N THR A 29 1.39 9.72 -2.61
CA THR A 29 0.37 8.98 -3.35
C THR A 29 0.23 7.53 -2.91
N PHE A 30 1.11 7.06 -2.01
CA PHE A 30 1.08 5.70 -1.49
C PHE A 30 -0.22 5.42 -0.70
N PRO A 31 -0.76 4.19 -0.74
CA PRO A 31 -1.99 3.85 -0.02
C PRO A 31 -1.89 4.13 1.48
N ARG A 32 -2.92 4.78 2.05
CA ARG A 32 -2.93 5.14 3.47
C ARG A 32 -3.13 3.91 4.34
N LYS A 33 -2.34 3.81 5.41
CA LYS A 33 -2.55 2.79 6.45
C LYS A 33 -3.80 3.12 7.27
N LEU A 34 -4.60 2.09 7.52
CA LEU A 34 -5.76 2.14 8.40
C LEU A 34 -5.47 1.32 9.65
N HIS A 35 -5.75 1.88 10.82
CA HIS A 35 -5.60 1.18 12.08
C HIS A 35 -6.83 0.27 12.29
N VAL A 36 -6.64 -1.03 12.11
CA VAL A 36 -7.69 -2.05 12.33
C VAL A 36 -7.83 -2.38 13.82
N SER A 37 -6.72 -2.32 14.55
CA SER A 37 -6.66 -2.39 16.01
C SER A 37 -5.42 -1.66 16.53
N ILE A 38 -5.21 -1.63 17.85
CA ILE A 38 -4.02 -1.05 18.47
C ILE A 38 -2.71 -1.58 17.86
N ARG A 39 -2.68 -2.86 17.47
CA ARG A 39 -1.46 -3.53 16.96
C ARG A 39 -1.48 -3.84 15.47
N LYS A 40 -2.65 -3.78 14.82
CA LYS A 40 -2.80 -4.19 13.42
C LYS A 40 -3.18 -3.01 12.54
N VAL A 41 -2.43 -2.84 11.45
CA VAL A 41 -2.75 -1.91 10.37
C VAL A 41 -3.08 -2.69 9.11
N GLY A 42 -3.90 -2.09 8.25
CA GLY A 42 -4.24 -2.62 6.93
C GLY A 42 -4.41 -1.52 5.91
N TYR A 43 -4.68 -1.91 4.66
CA TYR A 43 -4.82 -1.01 3.51
C TYR A 43 -6.06 -1.37 2.73
N LEU A 44 -6.80 -0.38 2.23
CA LEU A 44 -7.92 -0.67 1.35
C LEU A 44 -7.40 -1.19 0.01
N ARG A 45 -7.93 -2.34 -0.43
CA ARG A 45 -7.56 -2.91 -1.72
C ARG A 45 -7.84 -1.94 -2.88
N SER A 46 -8.93 -1.19 -2.80
CA SER A 46 -9.31 -0.15 -3.76
C SER A 46 -8.23 0.93 -3.89
N ASP A 47 -7.71 1.46 -2.78
CA ASP A 47 -6.62 2.44 -2.78
C ASP A 47 -5.32 1.88 -3.37
N VAL A 48 -4.99 0.63 -3.04
CA VAL A 48 -3.81 -0.04 -3.56
C VAL A 48 -3.91 -0.25 -5.07
N GLN A 49 -5.08 -0.62 -5.56
CA GLN A 49 -5.32 -0.76 -7.01
C GLN A 49 -5.22 0.60 -7.72
N ALA A 50 -5.77 1.66 -7.13
CA ALA A 50 -5.65 3.02 -7.65
C ALA A 50 -4.17 3.47 -7.71
N TYR A 51 -3.38 3.11 -6.69
CA TYR A 51 -1.95 3.37 -6.68
C TYR A 51 -1.23 2.66 -7.84
N ILE A 52 -1.44 1.36 -8.01
CA ILE A 52 -0.85 0.57 -9.10
C ILE A 52 -1.18 1.19 -10.46
N THR A 53 -2.46 1.54 -10.67
CA THR A 53 -2.93 2.15 -11.91
C THR A 53 -2.20 3.45 -12.21
N ARG A 54 -2.01 4.32 -11.20
CA ARG A 54 -1.25 5.58 -11.36
C ARG A 54 0.23 5.34 -11.63
N GLN A 55 0.84 4.34 -11.00
CA GLN A 55 2.25 4.00 -11.26
C GLN A 55 2.45 3.57 -12.72
N HIS A 56 1.54 2.74 -13.26
CA HIS A 56 1.57 2.39 -14.68
C HIS A 56 1.42 3.61 -15.60
N GLN A 57 0.54 4.55 -15.27
CA GLN A 57 0.36 5.78 -16.05
C GLN A 57 1.58 6.71 -16.02
N LYS A 58 2.37 6.70 -14.94
CA LYS A 58 3.62 7.48 -14.85
C LYS A 58 4.78 6.86 -15.62
N ALA A 59 4.73 5.56 -15.87
CA ALA A 59 5.78 4.80 -16.56
C ALA A 59 5.55 4.71 -18.08
N ALA A 60 4.40 5.15 -18.57
CA ALA A 60 4.03 5.23 -19.99
C ALA A 60 4.30 6.64 -20.54
#